data_AF-A0A5E4PYN0-F1
#
_entry.id   AF-A0A5E4PYN0-F1
#
_cell.length_a   1.000
_cell.length_b   1.000
_cell.length_c   1.000
_cell.angle_alpha   90.00
_cell.angle_beta   90.00
_cell.angle_gamma   90.00
#
_symmetry.space_group_name_H-M   'P 1'
#
loop_
_entity.id
_entity.type
_entity.pdbx_description
1 polymer ?
#
loop_
_entity_poly.entity_id
_entity_poly.type
_entity_poly.pdbx_seq_one_letter_code
_entity_poly.pdbx_strand_id
1 'polypeptide(L)'
;MGHEVTHGFDDQGRRYDEEGNLSQWWSAATLEHYHSKVQCIIQQYSQYHLPQLPNYTVHGFNTQGENIADNGGLRAALHAYSLHAARRAPARRLPALPYTDTQLFFLGFAQIWCGNSTVGALKSKMVEGVHSPNKIRVIGTLSNFKEFADAWQCPSGSPMNPEHKCVLW
;
A
#
# COMPACT_ATOMS: atom_id res chain seq x y z
N MET A 1 -7.85 8.03 6.07
CA MET A 1 -8.89 8.47 5.11
C MET A 1 -8.84 7.67 3.83
N GLY A 2 -7.84 7.84 2.94
CA GLY A 2 -7.79 7.08 1.68
C GLY A 2 -7.85 5.56 1.87
N HIS A 3 -7.16 5.04 2.90
CA HIS A 3 -7.19 3.63 3.28
C HIS A 3 -8.63 3.15 3.55
N GLU A 4 -9.33 3.79 4.50
CA GLU A 4 -10.73 3.47 4.82
C GLU A 4 -11.69 3.59 3.64
N VAL A 5 -11.53 4.61 2.79
CA VAL A 5 -12.36 4.76 1.58
C VAL A 5 -12.12 3.60 0.61
N THR A 6 -10.87 3.13 0.53
CA THR A 6 -10.50 2.01 -0.34
C THR A 6 -11.08 0.68 0.17
N HIS A 7 -11.30 0.52 1.48
CA HIS A 7 -11.98 -0.67 2.01
C HIS A 7 -13.37 -0.88 1.43
N GLY A 8 -14.11 0.18 1.06
CA GLY A 8 -15.39 0.04 0.34
C GLY A 8 -15.26 -0.66 -1.03
N PHE A 9 -14.04 -0.83 -1.53
CA PHE A 9 -13.74 -1.43 -2.84
C PHE A 9 -12.63 -2.49 -2.76
N ASP A 10 -12.32 -3.01 -1.57
CA ASP A 10 -11.40 -4.14 -1.42
C ASP A 10 -12.09 -5.49 -1.70
N ASP A 11 -11.44 -6.62 -1.40
CA ASP A 11 -11.98 -7.95 -1.71
C ASP A 11 -13.33 -8.26 -1.04
N GLN A 12 -13.60 -7.66 0.12
CA GLN A 12 -14.87 -7.78 0.84
C GLN A 12 -15.80 -6.61 0.54
N GLY A 13 -15.33 -5.36 0.65
CA GLY A 13 -16.16 -4.17 0.51
C GLY A 13 -16.81 -4.05 -0.85
N ARG A 14 -16.13 -4.46 -1.94
CA ARG A 14 -16.70 -4.45 -3.30
C ARG A 14 -17.94 -5.34 -3.48
N ARG A 15 -18.29 -6.16 -2.48
CA ARG A 15 -19.49 -6.99 -2.47
C ARG A 15 -20.71 -6.28 -1.88
N TYR A 16 -20.53 -5.07 -1.35
CA TYR A 16 -21.58 -4.26 -0.75
C TYR A 16 -21.88 -3.06 -1.65
N ASP A 17 -23.16 -2.76 -1.83
CA ASP A 17 -23.61 -1.59 -2.58
C ASP A 17 -23.58 -0.31 -1.73
N GLU A 18 -24.04 0.82 -2.27
CA GLU A 18 -24.04 2.13 -1.62
C GLU A 18 -24.88 2.21 -0.33
N GLU A 19 -25.82 1.28 -0.14
CA GLU A 19 -26.66 1.17 1.05
C GLU A 19 -26.07 0.18 2.08
N GLY A 20 -25.00 -0.53 1.71
CA GLY A 20 -24.38 -1.56 2.54
C GLY A 20 -25.03 -2.93 2.44
N ASN A 21 -25.80 -3.20 1.38
CA ASN A 21 -26.39 -4.52 1.13
C ASN A 21 -25.41 -5.42 0.36
N LEU A 22 -25.39 -6.71 0.69
CA LEU A 22 -24.60 -7.69 -0.07
C LEU A 22 -25.22 -7.90 -1.46
N SER A 23 -24.61 -7.33 -2.49
CA SER A 23 -25.11 -7.34 -3.87
C SER A 23 -23.96 -7.41 -4.86
N GLN A 24 -24.12 -8.18 -5.94
CA GLN A 24 -23.16 -8.16 -7.05
C GLN A 24 -23.52 -7.02 -8.00
N TRP A 25 -22.97 -5.84 -7.73
CA TRP A 25 -23.19 -4.64 -8.54
C TRP A 25 -22.13 -4.42 -9.63
N TRP A 26 -21.15 -5.31 -9.75
CA TRP A 26 -20.14 -5.31 -10.81
C TRP A 26 -20.46 -6.33 -11.91
N SER A 27 -20.12 -5.96 -13.15
CA SER A 27 -20.19 -6.88 -14.29
C SER A 27 -19.16 -8.02 -14.14
N ALA A 28 -19.41 -9.15 -14.81
CA ALA A 28 -18.47 -10.26 -14.84
C ALA A 28 -17.09 -9.85 -15.38
N ALA A 29 -17.05 -9.00 -16.40
CA ALA A 29 -15.79 -8.48 -16.97
C ALA A 29 -15.03 -7.60 -15.96
N THR A 30 -15.73 -6.75 -15.20
CA THR A 30 -15.12 -5.94 -14.14
C THR A 30 -14.50 -6.81 -13.06
N LEU A 31 -15.19 -7.88 -12.64
CA LEU A 31 -14.69 -8.82 -11.65
C LEU A 31 -13.45 -9.56 -12.13
N GLU A 32 -13.43 -10.00 -13.39
CA GLU A 32 -12.26 -10.66 -13.98
C GLU A 32 -11.03 -9.74 -13.94
N HIS A 33 -11.19 -8.49 -14.37
CA HIS A 33 -10.12 -7.49 -14.30
C HIS A 33 -9.69 -7.19 -12.86
N TYR A 34 -10.64 -7.05 -11.94
CA TYR A 34 -10.35 -6.84 -10.52
C TYR A 34 -9.52 -7.99 -9.95
N HIS A 35 -9.94 -9.25 -10.18
CA HIS A 35 -9.23 -10.42 -9.69
C HIS A 35 -7.83 -10.54 -10.28
N SER A 36 -7.64 -10.22 -11.56
CA SER A 36 -6.31 -10.15 -12.19
C SER A 36 -5.38 -9.15 -11.48
N LYS A 37 -5.89 -7.96 -11.15
CA LYS A 37 -5.12 -6.92 -10.45
C LYS A 37 -4.84 -7.29 -8.99
N VAL A 38 -5.81 -7.84 -8.27
CA VAL A 38 -5.64 -8.32 -6.90
C VAL A 38 -4.62 -9.46 -6.82
N GLN A 39 -4.61 -10.35 -7.82
CA GLN A 39 -3.64 -11.44 -7.88
C GLN A 39 -2.19 -10.94 -7.91
N CYS A 40 -1.92 -9.78 -8.54
CA CYS A 40 -0.61 -9.14 -8.47
C CYS A 40 -0.22 -8.82 -7.02
N ILE A 41 -1.12 -8.18 -6.26
CA ILE A 41 -0.89 -7.81 -4.86
C ILE A 41 -0.68 -9.05 -4.01
N ILE A 42 -1.50 -10.09 -4.17
CA ILE A 42 -1.35 -11.37 -3.46
C ILE A 42 0.04 -11.96 -3.71
N GLN A 43 0.47 -12.01 -4.97
CA GLN A 43 1.76 -12.58 -5.36
C GLN A 43 2.93 -11.77 -4.82
N GLN A 44 2.88 -10.44 -4.98
CA GLN A 44 3.89 -9.53 -4.46
C GLN A 44 4.07 -9.71 -2.95
N TYR A 45 2.99 -9.65 -2.19
CA TYR A 45 3.09 -9.70 -0.74
C TYR A 45 3.47 -11.09 -0.22
N SER A 46 3.12 -12.15 -0.94
CA SER A 46 3.53 -13.53 -0.60
C SER A 46 5.03 -13.80 -0.72
N GLN A 47 5.79 -12.90 -1.35
CA GLN A 47 7.26 -12.99 -1.46
C GLN A 47 7.98 -12.33 -0.27
N TYR A 48 7.29 -11.53 0.52
CA TYR A 48 7.91 -10.84 1.65
C TYR A 48 8.10 -11.77 2.83
N HIS A 49 9.31 -11.74 3.39
CA HIS A 49 9.70 -12.42 4.61
C HIS A 49 10.41 -11.43 5.55
N LEU A 50 10.48 -11.79 6.83
CA LEU A 50 11.19 -10.99 7.83
C LEU A 50 12.31 -11.83 8.43
N PRO A 51 13.53 -11.28 8.60
CA PRO A 51 14.68 -12.03 9.08
C PRO A 51 14.49 -12.59 10.49
N GLN A 52 13.59 -12.00 11.29
CA GLN A 52 13.20 -12.49 12.61
C GLN A 52 12.39 -13.80 12.56
N LEU A 53 11.79 -14.12 11.41
CA LEU A 53 10.95 -15.28 11.17
C LEU A 53 11.28 -15.89 9.78
N PRO A 54 12.49 -16.45 9.60
CA PRO A 54 12.99 -16.86 8.28
C PRO A 54 12.14 -17.96 7.61
N ASN A 55 11.37 -18.72 8.40
CA ASN A 55 10.50 -19.79 7.90
C ASN A 55 9.07 -19.33 7.62
N TYR A 56 8.79 -18.03 7.70
CA TYR A 56 7.45 -17.47 7.48
C TYR A 56 7.51 -16.40 6.40
N THR A 57 6.58 -16.48 5.47
CA THR A 57 6.28 -15.41 4.51
C THR A 57 4.94 -14.77 4.85
N VAL A 58 4.73 -13.54 4.41
CA VAL A 58 3.42 -12.89 4.55
C VAL A 58 2.39 -13.70 3.76
N HIS A 59 1.22 -13.95 4.35
CA HIS A 59 0.14 -14.62 3.64
C HIS A 59 -0.60 -13.61 2.76
N GLY A 60 -0.15 -13.44 1.50
CA GLY A 60 -0.64 -12.39 0.60
C GLY A 60 -2.15 -12.43 0.36
N PHE A 61 -2.77 -13.62 0.36
CA PHE A 61 -4.22 -13.78 0.26
C PHE A 61 -4.95 -13.30 1.52
N ASN A 62 -4.42 -13.57 2.71
CA ASN A 62 -5.10 -13.17 3.96
C ASN A 62 -4.97 -11.67 4.21
N THR A 63 -3.89 -11.07 3.69
CA THR A 63 -3.60 -9.65 3.85
C THR A 63 -4.09 -8.78 2.69
N GLN A 64 -4.76 -9.38 1.69
CA GLN A 64 -5.06 -8.70 0.43
C GLN A 64 -5.89 -7.42 0.60
N GLY A 65 -6.93 -7.43 1.44
CA GLY A 65 -7.78 -6.26 1.67
C GLY A 65 -7.01 -5.07 2.22
N GLU A 66 -6.22 -5.30 3.26
CA GLU A 66 -5.35 -4.28 3.86
C GLU A 66 -4.27 -3.78 2.92
N ASN A 67 -3.67 -4.69 2.13
CA ASN A 67 -2.65 -4.32 1.16
C ASN A 67 -3.25 -3.49 0.00
N ILE A 68 -4.46 -3.83 -0.46
CA ILE A 68 -5.23 -3.03 -1.43
C ILE A 68 -5.50 -1.64 -0.85
N ALA A 69 -5.96 -1.57 0.40
CA ALA A 69 -6.29 -0.33 1.06
C ALA A 69 -5.06 0.57 1.31
N ASP A 70 -3.91 0.00 1.64
CA ASP A 70 -2.63 0.75 1.74
C ASP A 70 -2.23 1.37 0.40
N ASN A 71 -2.27 0.58 -0.68
CA ASN A 71 -1.86 1.02 -2.01
C ASN A 71 -2.83 2.07 -2.58
N GLY A 72 -4.12 1.78 -2.58
CA GLY A 72 -5.14 2.72 -3.06
C GLY A 72 -5.21 3.98 -2.21
N GLY A 73 -5.14 3.83 -0.88
CA GLY A 73 -5.19 4.94 0.06
C GLY A 73 -4.02 5.91 -0.08
N LEU A 74 -2.80 5.40 -0.24
CA LEU A 74 -1.64 6.24 -0.48
C LEU A 74 -1.70 6.93 -1.85
N ARG A 75 -2.25 6.25 -2.88
CA ARG A 75 -2.40 6.84 -4.23
C ARG A 75 -3.40 7.99 -4.22
N ALA A 76 -4.55 7.80 -3.58
CA ALA A 76 -5.53 8.85 -3.38
C ALA A 76 -4.95 10.03 -2.60
N ALA A 77 -4.18 9.76 -1.54
CA ALA A 77 -3.53 10.80 -0.74
C ALA A 77 -2.47 11.58 -1.54
N LEU A 78 -1.65 10.91 -2.37
CA LEU A 78 -0.65 11.55 -3.21
C LEU A 78 -1.30 12.43 -4.30
N HIS A 79 -2.39 11.94 -4.90
CA HIS A 79 -3.16 12.72 -5.86
C HIS A 79 -3.77 13.96 -5.21
N ALA A 80 -4.39 13.82 -4.04
CA ALA A 80 -4.94 14.94 -3.27
C ALA A 80 -3.86 15.96 -2.87
N TYR A 81 -2.68 15.48 -2.44
CA TYR A 81 -1.54 16.32 -2.13
C TYR A 81 -1.07 17.12 -3.36
N SER A 82 -1.00 16.47 -4.53
CA SER A 82 -0.60 17.12 -5.78
C SER A 82 -1.59 18.21 -6.20
N LEU A 83 -2.90 17.94 -6.11
CA LEU A 83 -3.95 18.93 -6.35
C LEU A 83 -3.88 20.11 -5.37
N HIS A 84 -3.56 19.83 -4.10
CA HIS A 84 -3.40 20.86 -3.08
C HIS A 84 -2.19 21.75 -3.37
N ALA A 85 -1.04 21.15 -3.69
CA ALA A 85 0.20 21.85 -4.01
C ALA A 85 0.05 22.74 -5.25
N ALA A 86 -0.67 22.28 -6.28
CA ALA A 86 -0.91 23.06 -7.50
C ALA A 86 -1.75 24.34 -7.27
N ARG A 87 -2.53 24.41 -6.17
CA ARG A 87 -3.43 25.54 -5.86
C ARG A 87 -2.81 26.57 -4.91
N ARG A 88 -1.59 26.35 -4.42
CA ARG A 88 -0.97 27.19 -3.40
C ARG A 88 0.45 27.59 -3.79
N ALA A 89 0.92 28.69 -3.22
CA ALA A 89 2.34 29.01 -3.27
C ALA A 89 3.14 27.87 -2.65
N PRO A 90 4.34 27.55 -3.17
CA PRO A 90 5.17 26.48 -2.62
C PRO A 90 5.35 26.64 -1.11
N ALA A 91 5.16 25.55 -0.37
CA ALA A 91 5.36 25.56 1.07
C ALA A 91 6.82 25.92 1.39
N ARG A 92 7.03 26.61 2.50
CA ARG A 92 8.39 26.85 3.00
C ARG A 92 8.95 25.49 3.42
N ARG A 93 10.09 25.10 2.84
CA ARG A 93 10.75 23.83 3.17
C ARG A 93 11.01 23.74 4.66
N LEU A 94 10.86 22.52 5.22
CA LEU A 94 11.19 22.27 6.62
C LEU A 94 12.67 22.61 6.87
N PRO A 95 12.97 23.43 7.90
CA PRO A 95 14.35 23.71 8.24
C PRO A 95 15.07 22.42 8.63
N ALA A 96 16.36 22.32 8.30
CA ALA A 96 17.25 21.20 8.62
C ALA A 96 16.99 19.84 7.94
N LEU A 97 15.98 19.70 7.07
CA LEU A 97 15.78 18.49 6.26
C LEU A 97 16.09 18.76 4.78
N PRO A 98 17.08 18.08 4.17
CA PRO A 98 17.47 18.29 2.78
C PRO A 98 16.54 17.55 1.80
N TYR A 99 15.25 17.45 2.11
CA TYR A 99 14.27 16.69 1.33
C TYR A 99 13.27 17.61 0.64
N THR A 100 12.87 17.21 -0.56
CA THR A 100 11.74 17.80 -1.29
C THR A 100 10.41 17.45 -0.62
N ASP A 101 9.36 18.20 -0.90
CA ASP A 101 8.06 17.94 -0.27
C ASP A 101 7.49 16.57 -0.66
N THR A 102 7.75 16.08 -1.88
CA THR A 102 7.37 14.72 -2.31
C THR A 102 8.16 13.65 -1.55
N GLN A 103 9.45 13.85 -1.31
CA GLN A 103 10.23 12.94 -0.46
C GLN A 103 9.69 12.95 0.98
N LEU A 104 9.33 14.12 1.52
CA LEU A 104 8.74 14.26 2.84
C LEU A 104 7.35 13.61 2.93
N PHE A 105 6.54 13.65 1.87
CA PHE A 105 5.26 12.94 1.81
C PHE A 105 5.45 11.44 2.05
N PHE A 106 6.35 10.80 1.29
CA PHE A 106 6.63 9.36 1.44
C PHE A 106 7.34 9.03 2.76
N LEU A 107 8.24 9.92 3.22
CA LEU A 107 8.89 9.77 4.53
C LEU A 107 7.86 9.82 5.66
N GLY A 108 6.91 10.75 5.61
CA GLY A 108 5.81 10.88 6.56
C GLY A 108 4.93 9.63 6.58
N PHE A 109 4.57 9.10 5.40
CA PHE A 109 3.87 7.82 5.29
C PHE A 109 4.65 6.69 5.98
N ALA A 110 5.95 6.55 5.68
CA ALA A 110 6.77 5.48 6.25
C ALA A 110 6.91 5.59 7.78
N GLN A 111 7.03 6.81 8.30
CA GLN A 111 7.21 7.07 9.73
C GLN A 111 6.01 6.68 10.58
N ILE A 112 4.78 6.72 10.04
CA ILE A 112 3.57 6.24 10.75
C ILE A 112 3.70 4.76 11.14
N TRP A 113 4.45 3.99 10.36
CA TRP A 113 4.65 2.56 10.56
C TRP A 113 5.88 2.22 11.40
N CYS A 114 6.65 3.22 11.87
CA CYS A 114 7.78 2.99 12.77
C CYS A 114 7.31 2.31 14.05
N GLY A 115 7.83 1.12 14.31
CA GLY A 115 7.51 0.34 15.50
C GLY A 115 8.26 -0.99 15.50
N ASN A 116 8.32 -1.62 16.66
CA ASN A 116 8.92 -2.94 16.81
C ASN A 116 7.91 -3.91 17.41
N SER A 117 8.15 -5.21 17.24
CA SER A 117 7.30 -6.27 17.77
C SER A 117 8.16 -7.37 18.35
N THR A 118 7.66 -8.03 19.40
CA THR A 118 8.29 -9.27 19.87
C THR A 118 8.17 -10.34 18.78
N VAL A 119 9.07 -11.33 18.77
CA VAL A 119 9.05 -12.42 17.79
C VAL A 119 7.71 -13.17 17.82
N GLY A 120 7.15 -13.40 19.02
CA GLY A 120 5.85 -14.04 19.18
C GLY A 120 4.70 -13.23 18.56
N ALA A 121 4.65 -11.92 18.81
CA ALA A 121 3.64 -11.04 18.22
C ALA A 121 3.78 -10.95 16.69
N LEU A 122 5.02 -10.89 16.20
CA LEU A 122 5.28 -10.90 14.76
C LEU A 122 4.82 -12.20 14.10
N LYS A 123 5.03 -13.34 14.78
CA LYS A 123 4.59 -14.65 14.29
C LYS A 123 3.07 -14.74 14.23
N SER A 124 2.36 -14.35 15.28
CA SER A 124 0.89 -14.31 15.26
C SER A 124 0.40 -13.41 14.12
N LYS A 125 0.99 -12.22 13.94
CA LYS A 125 0.63 -11.33 12.82
C LYS A 125 0.87 -11.96 11.44
N MET A 126 1.96 -12.71 11.26
CA MET A 126 2.26 -13.38 9.98
C MET A 126 1.32 -14.54 9.65
N VAL A 127 0.84 -15.26 10.68
CA VAL A 127 0.01 -16.47 10.50
C VAL A 127 -1.49 -16.15 10.50
N GLU A 128 -1.92 -15.27 11.39
CA GLU A 128 -3.34 -15.02 11.71
C GLU A 128 -3.79 -13.59 11.32
N GLY A 129 -2.83 -12.68 11.10
CA GLY A 129 -3.12 -11.28 10.86
C GLY A 129 -3.68 -11.00 9.47
N VAL A 130 -4.66 -10.08 9.43
CA VAL A 130 -5.17 -9.50 8.18
C VAL A 130 -4.31 -8.33 7.69
N HIS A 131 -3.47 -7.77 8.56
CA HIS A 131 -2.55 -6.70 8.21
C HIS A 131 -1.14 -7.25 8.00
N SER A 132 -0.49 -6.85 6.90
CA SER A 132 0.95 -7.05 6.74
C SER A 132 1.74 -6.44 7.92
N PRO A 133 2.90 -7.01 8.30
CA PRO A 133 3.79 -6.38 9.27
C PRO A 133 4.16 -4.96 8.86
N ASN A 134 4.37 -4.06 9.83
CA ASN A 134 4.50 -2.62 9.56
C ASN A 134 5.60 -2.30 8.53
N LYS A 135 6.78 -2.94 8.63
CA LYS A 135 7.86 -2.80 7.65
C LYS A 135 7.43 -3.21 6.23
N ILE A 136 6.61 -4.25 6.12
CA ILE A 136 6.11 -4.74 4.83
C ILE A 136 5.01 -3.83 4.28
N ARG A 137 4.16 -3.23 5.13
CA ARG A 137 3.21 -2.18 4.68
C ARG A 137 3.96 -1.04 3.99
N VAL A 138 5.08 -0.61 4.54
CA VAL A 138 5.94 0.41 3.92
C VAL A 138 6.55 -0.08 2.60
N ILE A 139 7.27 -1.20 2.63
CA ILE A 139 8.02 -1.71 1.47
C ILE A 139 7.07 -2.07 0.33
N GLY A 140 6.05 -2.89 0.60
CA GLY A 140 5.10 -3.37 -0.40
C GLY A 140 4.36 -2.23 -1.08
N THR A 141 3.88 -1.26 -0.29
CA THR A 141 3.18 -0.10 -0.83
C THR A 141 4.12 0.75 -1.67
N LEU A 142 5.25 1.21 -1.14
CA LEU A 142 6.13 2.14 -1.85
C LEU A 142 6.77 1.53 -3.11
N SER A 143 7.03 0.22 -3.12
CA SER A 143 7.51 -0.48 -4.33
C SER A 143 6.56 -0.36 -5.52
N ASN A 144 5.26 -0.15 -5.28
CA ASN A 144 4.23 0.01 -6.33
C ASN A 144 4.07 1.46 -6.81
N PHE A 145 4.83 2.42 -6.29
CA PHE A 145 4.77 3.82 -6.70
C PHE A 145 5.95 4.16 -7.59
N LYS A 146 5.66 4.68 -8.79
CA LYS A 146 6.70 5.23 -9.67
C LYS A 146 7.19 6.56 -9.09
N GLU A 147 6.27 7.35 -8.56
CA GLU A 147 6.51 8.65 -7.95
C GLU A 147 7.45 8.56 -6.75
N PHE A 148 7.36 7.46 -5.97
CA PHE A 148 8.32 7.16 -4.91
C PHE A 148 9.71 6.91 -5.49
N ALA A 149 9.82 6.01 -6.46
CA ALA A 149 11.09 5.68 -7.09
C ALA A 149 11.74 6.89 -7.76
N ASP A 150 10.95 7.75 -8.41
CA ASP A 150 11.43 8.99 -9.04
C ASP A 150 11.92 10.00 -7.97
N ALA A 151 11.16 10.20 -6.90
CA ALA A 151 11.50 11.13 -5.82
C ALA A 151 12.80 10.75 -5.09
N TRP A 152 13.11 9.46 -5.01
CA TRP A 152 14.31 8.92 -4.38
C TRP A 152 15.36 8.43 -5.38
N GLN A 153 15.15 8.66 -6.67
CA GLN A 153 16.05 8.24 -7.76
C GLN A 153 16.45 6.76 -7.67
N CYS A 154 15.49 5.89 -7.32
CA CYS A 154 15.71 4.46 -7.19
C CYS A 154 15.99 3.83 -8.57
N PRO A 155 17.13 3.13 -8.77
CA PRO A 155 17.43 2.46 -10.03
C PRO A 155 16.35 1.45 -10.43
N SER A 156 16.11 1.28 -11.74
CA SER A 156 15.20 0.25 -12.24
C SER A 156 15.65 -1.14 -11.78
N GLY A 157 14.71 -1.97 -11.32
CA GLY A 157 14.98 -3.31 -10.80
C GLY A 157 15.56 -3.34 -9.38
N SER A 158 15.81 -2.17 -8.75
CA SER A 158 16.17 -2.15 -7.33
C SER A 158 15.00 -2.64 -6.45
N PRO A 159 15.26 -3.10 -5.20
CA PRO A 159 14.20 -3.65 -4.34
C PRO A 159 12.99 -2.73 -4.13
N MET A 160 13.19 -1.41 -4.14
CA MET A 160 12.13 -0.41 -4.01
C MET A 160 11.62 0.15 -5.35
N ASN A 161 12.15 -0.32 -6.47
CA ASN A 161 11.69 0.03 -7.81
C ASN A 161 11.66 -1.22 -8.72
N PRO A 162 10.84 -2.23 -8.39
CA PRO A 162 10.65 -3.38 -9.26
C PRO A 162 10.03 -2.95 -10.60
N GLU A 163 10.36 -3.68 -11.67
CA GLU A 163 9.84 -3.41 -13.02
C GLU A 163 8.32 -3.58 -13.08
N HIS A 164 7.80 -4.61 -12.41
CA HIS A 164 6.37 -4.86 -12.28
C HIS A 164 5.85 -4.23 -10.99
N LYS A 165 4.90 -3.29 -11.14
CA LYS A 165 4.21 -2.61 -10.03
C LYS A 165 2.74 -3.00 -10.04
N CYS A 166 2.20 -3.39 -8.88
CA CYS A 166 0.80 -3.73 -8.74
C CYS A 166 -0.04 -2.45 -8.55
N VAL A 167 -1.01 -2.25 -9.45
CA VAL A 167 -1.90 -1.07 -9.43
C VAL A 167 -3.33 -1.53 -9.67
N LEU A 168 -4.20 -1.23 -8.72
CA LEU A 168 -5.64 -1.51 -8.76
C LEU A 168 -6.43 -0.20 -8.76
N TRP A 169 -6.41 0.50 -7.63
CA TRP A 169 -6.99 1.83 -7.41
C TRP A 169 -5.94 2.94 -7.51
#